data_AF-A0A2T0A3H5-F1
#
_entry.id   AF-A0A2T0A3H5-F1
#
_cell.length_a   1.000
_cell.length_b   1.000
_cell.length_c   1.000
_cell.angle_alpha   90.00
_cell.angle_beta   90.00
_cell.angle_gamma   90.00
#
_symmetry.space_group_name_H-M   'P 1'
#
loop_
_entity.id
_entity.type
_entity.pdbx_description
1 polymer ?
#
loop_
_entity_poly.entity_id
_entity_poly.type
_entity_poly.pdbx_seq_one_letter_code
_entity_poly.pdbx_strand_id
1 'polypeptide(L)'
;MNHIYHSLNPLILLTAFLVSLLAFLAPTPILSDRVSLLSVETTKSSSAKRWIDDAAGPVPAAHSRRMMKRAKAKSAAATTTVPVSVDLGPLGACYTNSTTHSKSCMSPSFTPIFFEMYSDVGLSSAVVNALPAQFPLTPTALFVSLALMALQFLAVLVSSISMHATKKLAFLTKQQGKVRRAATIMGVISFVVGLAAAGAMRVQLGKAASAINKAGGAKASLGSGFLQFWAGYALLAVADVLLVVEAFTSR
;
A
#
# COMPACT_ATOMS: atom_id res chain seq x y z
N MET A 1 39.66 6.81 9.62
CA MET A 1 38.20 6.65 9.83
C MET A 1 37.36 6.83 8.57
N ASN A 2 37.88 7.39 7.47
CA ASN A 2 37.06 7.72 6.29
C ASN A 2 36.58 6.51 5.45
N HIS A 3 37.24 5.35 5.56
CA HIS A 3 36.88 4.16 4.77
C HIS A 3 35.52 3.55 5.11
N ILE A 4 35.03 3.71 6.34
CA ILE A 4 33.76 3.09 6.78
C ILE A 4 32.56 3.80 6.13
N TYR A 5 32.61 5.13 5.97
CA TYR A 5 31.51 5.91 5.41
C TYR A 5 31.24 5.59 3.93
N HIS A 6 32.30 5.30 3.16
CA HIS A 6 32.17 5.02 1.74
C HIS A 6 31.42 3.71 1.45
N SER A 7 31.59 2.68 2.27
CA SER A 7 30.91 1.39 2.09
C SER A 7 29.54 1.33 2.77
N LEU A 8 29.36 2.05 3.89
CA LEU A 8 28.10 2.07 4.63
C LEU A 8 26.99 2.82 3.88
N ASN A 9 27.32 3.97 3.29
CA ASN A 9 26.29 4.85 2.71
C ASN A 9 25.51 4.24 1.53
N PRO A 10 26.15 3.56 0.54
CA PRO A 10 25.43 2.84 -0.50
C PRO A 10 24.48 1.78 0.06
N LEU A 11 24.87 1.12 1.16
CA LEU A 11 24.07 0.08 1.79
C LEU A 11 22.83 0.68 2.48
N ILE A 12 22.99 1.79 3.20
CA ILE A 12 21.86 2.53 3.79
C ILE A 12 20.90 3.00 2.69
N LEU A 13 21.42 3.61 1.61
CA LEU A 13 20.58 4.06 0.48
C LEU A 13 19.83 2.91 -0.19
N LEU A 14 20.48 1.76 -0.38
CA LEU A 14 19.83 0.58 -0.92
C LEU A 14 18.69 0.11 -0.01
N THR A 15 18.92 0.05 1.31
CA THR A 15 17.87 -0.34 2.25
C THR A 15 16.72 0.66 2.28
N ALA A 16 17.02 1.97 2.27
CA ALA A 16 16.02 3.04 2.19
C ALA A 16 15.15 2.89 0.93
N PHE A 17 15.79 2.65 -0.21
CA PHE A 17 15.13 2.43 -1.49
C PHE A 17 14.24 1.20 -1.48
N LEU A 18 14.76 0.05 -1.04
CA LEU A 18 13.98 -1.20 -1.02
C LEU A 18 12.77 -1.11 -0.08
N VAL A 19 12.94 -0.56 1.12
CA VAL A 19 11.82 -0.39 2.07
C VAL A 19 10.75 0.55 1.50
N SER A 20 11.17 1.68 0.91
CA SER A 20 10.23 2.64 0.32
C SER A 20 9.54 2.09 -0.94
N LEU A 21 10.26 1.32 -1.76
CA LEU A 21 9.72 0.66 -2.94
C LEU A 21 8.67 -0.39 -2.56
N LEU A 22 8.92 -1.20 -1.54
CA LEU A 22 7.96 -2.18 -1.03
C LEU A 22 6.69 -1.52 -0.48
N ALA A 23 6.84 -0.40 0.23
CA ALA A 23 5.71 0.40 0.71
C ALA A 23 4.90 1.02 -0.43
N PHE A 24 5.57 1.43 -1.52
CA PHE A 24 4.92 1.98 -2.71
C PHE A 24 4.20 0.94 -3.55
N LEU A 25 4.76 -0.26 -3.65
CA LEU A 25 4.16 -1.41 -4.33
C LEU A 25 3.05 -2.08 -3.50
N ALA A 26 2.76 -1.62 -2.29
CA ALA A 26 1.67 -2.18 -1.50
C ALA A 26 0.29 -1.68 -2.00
N PRO A 27 -0.77 -2.50 -2.01
CA PRO A 27 -0.79 -3.96 -1.92
C PRO A 27 -0.59 -4.59 -3.32
N THR A 28 0.55 -5.25 -3.54
CA THR A 28 0.77 -6.09 -4.73
C THR A 28 0.36 -7.52 -4.44
N PRO A 29 -0.03 -8.34 -5.44
CA PRO A 29 -0.49 -9.71 -5.22
C PRO A 29 0.44 -10.54 -4.32
N ILE A 30 1.74 -10.31 -4.43
CA ILE A 30 2.81 -11.00 -3.68
C ILE A 30 2.86 -10.59 -2.19
N LEU A 31 2.48 -9.36 -1.84
CA LEU A 31 2.65 -8.76 -0.49
C LEU A 31 1.34 -8.30 0.14
N SER A 32 0.22 -8.70 -0.47
CA SER A 32 -1.09 -8.13 -0.22
C SER A 32 -1.62 -8.37 1.21
N ASP A 33 -1.08 -9.32 1.97
CA ASP A 33 -1.47 -9.59 3.37
C ASP A 33 -0.57 -8.93 4.41
N ARG A 34 0.55 -8.32 3.99
CA ARG A 34 1.58 -7.81 4.91
C ARG A 34 1.65 -6.29 4.95
N VAL A 35 1.34 -5.66 3.83
CA VAL A 35 1.50 -4.21 3.66
C VAL A 35 0.25 -3.64 3.01
N SER A 36 -0.44 -2.80 3.77
CA SER A 36 -1.50 -1.92 3.28
C SER A 36 -1.34 -0.55 3.91
N LEU A 37 -1.91 0.48 3.29
CA LEU A 37 -1.95 1.83 3.87
C LEU A 37 -3.24 2.07 4.65
N LEU A 38 -4.34 1.52 4.17
CA LEU A 38 -5.62 1.52 4.85
C LEU A 38 -6.20 0.11 4.73
N SER A 39 -6.61 -0.47 5.86
CA SER A 39 -7.37 -1.72 5.89
C SER A 39 -8.76 -1.44 6.43
N VAL A 40 -9.78 -1.90 5.71
CA VAL A 40 -11.19 -1.75 6.08
C VAL A 40 -11.78 -3.13 6.21
N GLU A 41 -12.19 -3.50 7.42
CA GLU A 41 -12.87 -4.75 7.73
C GLU A 41 -14.37 -4.47 7.88
N THR A 42 -15.20 -5.19 7.13
CA THR A 42 -16.67 -5.09 7.22
C THR A 42 -17.30 -6.47 7.27
N THR A 43 -18.50 -6.56 7.82
CA THR A 43 -19.33 -7.78 7.79
C THR A 43 -20.46 -7.59 6.79
N LYS A 44 -20.39 -8.29 5.66
CA LYS A 44 -21.45 -8.31 4.66
C LYS A 44 -22.56 -9.24 5.10
N SER A 45 -23.75 -8.70 5.34
CA SER A 45 -24.97 -9.48 5.48
C SER A 45 -25.33 -10.06 4.10
N SER A 46 -24.94 -11.31 3.83
CA SER A 46 -25.47 -12.02 2.66
C SER A 46 -26.84 -12.59 3.02
N SER A 47 -27.86 -12.27 2.23
CA SER A 47 -29.09 -13.05 2.25
C SER A 47 -28.70 -14.43 1.78
N ALA A 48 -28.53 -15.37 2.71
CA ALA A 48 -28.22 -16.74 2.41
C ALA A 48 -29.28 -17.23 1.41
N LYS A 49 -28.92 -17.32 0.13
CA LYS A 49 -29.75 -17.96 -0.87
C LYS A 49 -29.76 -19.41 -0.43
N ARG A 50 -30.82 -19.79 0.31
CA ARG A 50 -31.03 -21.14 0.80
C ARG A 50 -31.14 -21.99 -0.47
N TRP A 51 -30.02 -22.56 -0.90
CA TRP A 51 -30.01 -23.71 -1.79
C TRP A 51 -30.65 -24.82 -0.97
N ILE A 52 -31.98 -24.80 -0.91
CA ILE A 52 -32.75 -25.97 -0.54
C ILE A 52 -32.42 -26.96 -1.64
N ASP A 53 -31.76 -28.04 -1.26
CA ASP A 53 -31.50 -29.18 -2.12
C ASP A 53 -32.83 -29.63 -2.74
N ASP A 54 -33.05 -29.32 -4.03
CA ASP A 54 -34.08 -29.96 -4.87
C ASP A 54 -33.66 -31.40 -5.24
N ALA A 55 -32.91 -32.07 -4.35
CA ALA A 55 -32.55 -33.49 -4.44
C ALA A 55 -33.52 -34.36 -3.62
N ALA A 56 -34.80 -34.00 -3.57
CA ALA A 56 -35.85 -34.79 -2.93
C ALA A 56 -36.90 -35.23 -3.97
N GLY A 57 -36.57 -36.33 -4.66
CA GLY A 57 -37.44 -37.49 -4.85
C GLY A 57 -38.77 -37.33 -5.62
N PRO A 58 -39.15 -38.33 -6.46
CA PRO A 58 -40.50 -38.42 -7.00
C PRO A 58 -41.55 -38.61 -5.87
N VAL A 59 -42.53 -37.71 -5.89
CA VAL A 59 -43.90 -37.74 -5.35
C VAL A 59 -44.42 -39.09 -4.80
N PRO A 60 -44.89 -39.16 -3.53
CA PRO A 60 -45.99 -40.01 -3.14
C PRO A 60 -47.32 -39.23 -3.11
N ALA A 61 -48.37 -39.96 -3.45
CA ALA A 61 -49.69 -39.49 -3.84
C ALA A 61 -50.50 -38.74 -2.77
N ALA A 62 -51.47 -38.02 -3.28
CA ALA A 62 -52.48 -37.22 -2.60
C ALA A 62 -53.30 -38.00 -1.56
N HIS A 63 -53.15 -37.64 -0.28
CA HIS A 63 -54.28 -37.61 0.66
C HIS A 63 -53.90 -36.87 1.96
N SER A 64 -54.29 -35.60 2.11
CA SER A 64 -54.71 -35.01 3.40
C SER A 64 -54.95 -33.50 3.23
N ARG A 65 -56.19 -33.13 2.91
CA ARG A 65 -56.69 -31.75 3.07
C ARG A 65 -57.25 -31.60 4.48
N ARG A 66 -56.43 -31.24 5.46
CA ARG A 66 -56.84 -30.54 6.69
C ARG A 66 -55.60 -30.17 7.48
N MET A 67 -55.56 -28.92 7.95
CA MET A 67 -54.49 -28.28 8.76
C MET A 67 -53.46 -27.44 7.99
N MET A 68 -53.91 -26.42 7.25
CA MET A 68 -53.06 -25.27 6.87
C MET A 68 -53.63 -23.96 7.43
N LYS A 69 -53.66 -23.82 8.76
CA LYS A 69 -53.89 -22.53 9.44
C LYS A 69 -53.16 -22.49 10.78
N ARG A 70 -51.81 -22.52 10.77
CA ARG A 70 -50.90 -22.03 11.84
C ARG A 70 -49.47 -22.47 11.56
N ALA A 71 -48.88 -21.96 10.49
CA ALA A 71 -47.43 -22.03 10.28
C ALA A 71 -46.94 -20.76 9.57
N LYS A 72 -47.46 -19.59 9.98
CA LYS A 72 -46.82 -18.30 9.71
C LYS A 72 -45.81 -18.01 10.83
N ALA A 73 -45.03 -19.03 11.20
CA ALA A 73 -43.91 -18.88 12.12
C ALA A 73 -42.75 -18.30 11.32
N LYS A 74 -42.64 -16.97 11.37
CA LYS A 74 -41.40 -16.18 11.36
C LYS A 74 -40.15 -16.99 10.92
N SER A 75 -40.04 -17.28 9.63
CA SER A 75 -38.76 -17.69 9.06
C SER A 75 -37.93 -16.41 8.92
N ALA A 76 -37.35 -15.97 10.04
CA ALA A 76 -36.26 -15.01 10.01
C ALA A 76 -35.12 -15.72 9.30
N ALA A 77 -34.92 -15.41 8.02
CA ALA A 77 -33.78 -15.90 7.26
C ALA A 77 -32.52 -15.59 8.09
N ALA A 78 -31.78 -16.64 8.45
CA ALA A 78 -30.50 -16.48 9.13
C ALA A 78 -29.55 -15.75 8.17
N THR A 79 -29.40 -14.45 8.40
CA THR A 79 -28.46 -13.60 7.69
C THR A 79 -27.05 -14.03 8.02
N THR A 80 -26.39 -14.75 7.10
CA THR A 80 -24.98 -15.11 7.28
C THR A 80 -24.12 -13.89 6.99
N THR A 81 -23.53 -13.32 8.04
CA THR A 81 -22.57 -12.22 7.95
C THR A 81 -21.20 -12.75 7.56
N VAL A 82 -20.71 -12.36 6.38
CA VAL A 82 -19.41 -12.75 5.84
C VAL A 82 -18.42 -11.59 6.04
N PRO A 83 -17.27 -11.80 6.70
CA PRO A 83 -16.25 -10.77 6.78
C PRO A 83 -15.65 -10.49 5.39
N VAL A 84 -15.42 -9.22 5.09
CA VAL A 84 -14.71 -8.75 3.90
C VAL A 84 -13.68 -7.73 4.34
N SER A 85 -12.42 -7.93 3.94
CA SER A 85 -11.35 -6.96 4.15
C SER A 85 -11.01 -6.27 2.83
N VAL A 86 -10.82 -4.96 2.87
CA VAL A 86 -10.38 -4.14 1.75
C VAL A 86 -9.10 -3.44 2.14
N ASP A 87 -8.02 -3.71 1.43
CA ASP A 87 -6.69 -3.14 1.65
C ASP A 87 -6.36 -2.18 0.51
N LEU A 88 -6.09 -0.91 0.85
CA LEU A 88 -5.72 0.13 -0.10
C LEU A 88 -4.23 0.47 0.01
N GLY A 89 -3.63 0.86 -1.11
CA GLY A 89 -2.29 1.41 -1.18
C GLY A 89 -2.12 2.40 -2.33
N PRO A 90 -0.88 2.87 -2.60
CA PRO A 90 -0.66 3.98 -3.54
C PRO A 90 -1.05 3.67 -4.98
N LEU A 91 -0.86 2.43 -5.41
CA LEU A 91 -1.06 2.00 -6.80
C LEU A 91 -2.40 1.29 -7.03
N GLY A 92 -3.11 0.95 -5.96
CA GLY A 92 -4.38 0.24 -6.09
C GLY A 92 -4.87 -0.34 -4.77
N ALA A 93 -5.84 -1.25 -4.88
CA ALA A 93 -6.43 -1.93 -3.74
C ALA A 93 -6.74 -3.40 -4.04
N CYS A 94 -6.81 -4.19 -2.97
CA CYS A 94 -7.20 -5.58 -3.00
C CYS A 94 -8.35 -5.80 -2.01
N TYR A 95 -9.27 -6.70 -2.33
CA TYR A 95 -10.24 -7.20 -1.36
C TYR A 95 -10.09 -8.70 -1.19
N THR A 96 -10.36 -9.16 0.03
CA THR A 96 -10.37 -10.57 0.37
C THR A 96 -11.76 -10.94 0.84
N ASN A 97 -12.37 -11.90 0.16
CA ASN A 97 -13.64 -12.47 0.60
C ASN A 97 -13.36 -13.64 1.57
N SER A 98 -13.76 -13.51 2.83
CA SER A 98 -13.47 -14.53 3.84
C SER A 98 -14.20 -15.85 3.63
N THR A 99 -15.28 -15.93 2.84
CA THR A 99 -15.94 -17.24 2.58
C THR A 99 -15.18 -18.11 1.60
N THR A 100 -14.56 -17.51 0.60
CA THR A 100 -13.88 -18.23 -0.50
C THR A 100 -12.37 -18.19 -0.35
N HIS A 101 -11.86 -17.37 0.57
CA HIS A 101 -10.44 -16.98 0.66
C HIS A 101 -9.89 -16.46 -0.69
N SER A 102 -10.77 -16.07 -1.61
CA SER A 102 -10.38 -15.54 -2.91
C SER A 102 -10.02 -14.08 -2.73
N LYS A 103 -8.81 -13.73 -3.16
CA LYS A 103 -8.31 -12.37 -3.18
C LYS A 103 -8.38 -11.82 -4.59
N SER A 104 -8.94 -10.63 -4.73
CA SER A 104 -9.03 -9.94 -6.01
C SER A 104 -8.41 -8.56 -5.86
N CYS A 105 -7.44 -8.26 -6.71
CA CYS A 105 -6.69 -7.02 -6.71
C CYS A 105 -6.92 -6.29 -8.03
N MET A 106 -7.00 -4.95 -7.97
CA MET A 106 -6.97 -4.16 -9.20
C MET A 106 -5.57 -4.16 -9.81
N SER A 107 -5.50 -3.92 -11.13
CA SER A 107 -4.23 -3.67 -11.80
C SER A 107 -3.60 -2.38 -11.28
N PRO A 108 -2.27 -2.33 -11.08
CA PRO A 108 -1.60 -1.16 -10.54
C PRO A 108 -1.72 0.03 -11.51
N SER A 109 -2.04 1.21 -10.97
CA SER A 109 -2.17 2.46 -11.72
C SER A 109 -1.65 3.64 -10.90
N PHE A 110 -1.12 4.67 -11.57
CA PHE A 110 -0.74 5.94 -10.93
C PHE A 110 -1.95 6.81 -10.57
N THR A 111 -3.11 6.52 -11.17
CA THR A 111 -4.38 7.18 -10.91
C THR A 111 -5.45 6.09 -10.68
N PRO A 112 -5.36 5.35 -9.56
CA PRO A 112 -6.33 4.30 -9.27
C PRO A 112 -7.71 4.91 -9.02
N ILE A 113 -8.73 4.34 -9.67
CA ILE A 113 -10.13 4.69 -9.47
C ILE A 113 -10.76 3.56 -8.66
N PHE A 114 -11.11 3.83 -7.40
CA PHE A 114 -11.56 2.76 -6.49
C PHE A 114 -13.07 2.47 -6.55
N PHE A 115 -13.85 3.33 -7.23
CA PHE A 115 -15.31 3.28 -7.21
C PHE A 115 -15.87 1.93 -7.72
N GLU A 116 -15.31 1.39 -8.81
CA GLU A 116 -15.75 0.12 -9.41
C GLU A 116 -15.59 -1.06 -8.44
N MET A 117 -14.50 -1.06 -7.68
CA MET A 117 -14.22 -2.10 -6.69
C MET A 117 -15.21 -2.03 -5.51
N TYR A 118 -15.61 -0.83 -5.10
CA TYR A 118 -16.53 -0.66 -3.98
C TYR A 118 -17.94 -1.16 -4.28
N SER A 119 -18.40 -1.01 -5.53
CA SER A 119 -19.70 -1.56 -5.97
C SER A 119 -19.75 -3.08 -5.90
N ASP A 120 -18.66 -3.77 -6.28
CA ASP A 120 -18.62 -5.24 -6.30
C ASP A 120 -18.60 -5.83 -4.88
N VAL A 121 -17.89 -5.17 -3.96
CA VAL A 121 -17.80 -5.62 -2.56
C VAL A 121 -19.15 -5.46 -1.84
N GLY A 122 -19.99 -4.51 -2.27
CA GLY A 122 -21.30 -4.23 -1.65
C GLY A 122 -21.15 -3.54 -0.29
N LEU A 123 -20.21 -2.60 -0.20
CA LEU A 123 -20.01 -1.75 0.97
C LEU A 123 -21.23 -0.85 1.21
N SER A 124 -21.51 -0.53 2.47
CA SER A 124 -22.55 0.46 2.82
C SER A 124 -22.23 1.81 2.18
N SER A 125 -23.26 2.53 1.71
CA SER A 125 -23.10 3.86 1.08
C SER A 125 -22.36 4.86 1.96
N ALA A 126 -22.53 4.78 3.28
CA ALA A 126 -21.79 5.60 4.23
C ALA A 126 -20.28 5.32 4.22
N VAL A 127 -19.88 4.06 4.06
CA VAL A 127 -18.47 3.64 3.98
C VAL A 127 -17.89 4.05 2.62
N VAL A 128 -18.62 3.83 1.53
CA VAL A 128 -18.20 4.22 0.17
C VAL A 128 -17.95 5.72 0.07
N ASN A 129 -18.83 6.54 0.66
CA ASN A 129 -18.67 8.01 0.66
C ASN A 129 -17.49 8.50 1.52
N ALA A 130 -17.03 7.70 2.48
CA ALA A 130 -15.90 8.03 3.34
C ALA A 130 -14.54 7.62 2.74
N LEU A 131 -14.55 6.68 1.78
CA LEU A 131 -13.34 6.22 1.08
C LEU A 131 -12.89 7.25 0.05
N PRO A 132 -11.56 7.40 -0.18
CA PRO A 132 -11.06 8.28 -1.22
C PRO A 132 -11.45 7.74 -2.60
N ALA A 133 -12.05 8.58 -3.43
CA ALA A 133 -12.39 8.20 -4.81
C ALA A 133 -11.13 8.01 -5.68
N GLN A 134 -10.12 8.85 -5.47
CA GLN A 134 -8.84 8.85 -6.18
C GLN A 134 -7.77 9.61 -5.38
N PHE A 135 -6.50 9.36 -5.72
CA PHE A 135 -5.36 10.11 -5.20
C PHE A 135 -4.79 11.03 -6.27
N PRO A 136 -5.20 12.31 -6.33
CA PRO A 136 -4.64 13.22 -7.31
C PRO A 136 -3.19 13.52 -6.93
N LEU A 137 -2.25 13.10 -7.78
CA LEU A 137 -0.81 13.41 -7.76
C LEU A 137 0.06 12.73 -6.68
N THR A 138 -0.48 12.23 -5.57
CA THR A 138 0.38 11.63 -4.52
C THR A 138 1.15 10.39 -4.98
N PRO A 139 0.60 9.44 -5.78
CA PRO A 139 1.37 8.29 -6.24
C PRO A 139 2.45 8.69 -7.22
N THR A 140 2.18 9.69 -8.08
CA THR A 140 3.17 10.21 -9.03
C THR A 140 4.31 10.93 -8.32
N ALA A 141 4.04 11.71 -7.27
CA ALA A 141 5.07 12.38 -6.48
C ALA A 141 5.95 11.37 -5.72
N LEU A 142 5.35 10.31 -5.14
CA LEU A 142 6.09 9.22 -4.52
C LEU A 142 6.98 8.49 -5.52
N PHE A 143 6.47 8.23 -6.73
CA PHE A 143 7.26 7.61 -7.80
C PHE A 143 8.46 8.46 -8.22
N VAL A 144 8.26 9.77 -8.40
CA VAL A 144 9.36 10.70 -8.70
C VAL A 144 10.39 10.72 -7.57
N SER A 145 9.93 10.75 -6.31
CA SER A 145 10.81 10.63 -5.14
C SER A 145 11.63 9.33 -5.17
N LEU A 146 11.00 8.18 -5.43
CA LEU A 146 11.68 6.88 -5.53
C LEU A 146 12.68 6.82 -6.69
N ALA A 147 12.36 7.40 -7.85
CA ALA A 147 13.26 7.46 -8.99
C ALA A 147 14.51 8.31 -8.66
N LEU A 148 14.33 9.47 -8.00
CA LEU A 148 15.44 10.29 -7.54
C LEU A 148 16.29 9.57 -6.49
N MET A 149 15.66 8.82 -5.58
CA MET A 149 16.36 8.00 -4.57
C MET A 149 17.20 6.89 -5.24
N ALA A 150 16.67 6.23 -6.26
CA ALA A 150 17.40 5.23 -7.05
C ALA A 150 18.59 5.85 -7.80
N LEU A 151 18.40 7.01 -8.42
CA LEU A 151 19.47 7.75 -9.10
C LEU A 151 20.56 8.19 -8.12
N GLN A 152 20.18 8.65 -6.92
CA GLN A 152 21.11 8.98 -5.86
C GLN A 152 21.91 7.74 -5.43
N PHE A 153 21.26 6.62 -5.17
CA PHE A 153 21.91 5.35 -4.85
C PHE A 153 22.93 4.97 -5.93
N LEU A 154 22.55 5.01 -7.21
CA LEU A 154 23.45 4.69 -8.32
C LEU A 154 24.64 5.65 -8.39
N ALA A 155 24.41 6.95 -8.21
CA ALA A 155 25.50 7.95 -8.22
C ALA A 155 26.50 7.72 -7.08
N VAL A 156 26.02 7.40 -5.88
CA VAL A 156 26.86 7.11 -4.71
C VAL A 156 27.59 5.76 -4.88
N LEU A 157 26.91 4.75 -5.41
CA LEU A 157 27.49 3.43 -5.69
C LEU A 157 28.63 3.53 -6.72
N VAL A 158 28.39 4.20 -7.86
CA VAL A 158 29.42 4.43 -8.90
C VAL A 158 30.59 5.21 -8.31
N SER A 159 30.32 6.22 -7.47
CA SER A 159 31.38 6.96 -6.77
C SER A 159 32.20 6.04 -5.85
N SER A 160 31.56 5.15 -5.10
CA SER A 160 32.26 4.20 -4.21
C SER A 160 33.11 3.20 -4.98
N ILE A 161 32.62 2.66 -6.09
CA ILE A 161 33.36 1.70 -6.92
C ILE A 161 34.56 2.40 -7.58
N SER A 162 34.39 3.65 -8.02
CA SER A 162 35.46 4.41 -8.68
C SER A 162 36.70 4.62 -7.80
N MET A 163 36.56 4.61 -6.47
CA MET A 163 37.69 4.74 -5.54
C MET A 163 38.62 3.51 -5.54
N HIS A 164 38.11 2.35 -5.95
CA HIS A 164 38.89 1.12 -6.08
C HIS A 164 39.25 0.81 -7.54
N ALA A 165 38.82 1.65 -8.49
CA ALA A 165 38.99 1.39 -9.91
C ALA A 165 40.42 1.67 -10.39
N THR A 166 40.89 0.82 -11.29
CA THR A 166 42.22 0.94 -11.93
C THR A 166 42.30 2.15 -12.86
N LYS A 167 43.52 2.54 -13.27
CA LYS A 167 43.86 3.76 -14.06
C LYS A 167 42.96 4.05 -15.27
N LYS A 168 42.23 3.07 -15.82
CA LYS A 168 41.29 3.24 -16.93
C LYS A 168 40.04 4.07 -16.60
N LEU A 169 39.71 4.28 -15.32
CA LEU A 169 38.54 5.07 -14.89
C LEU A 169 38.91 6.45 -14.30
N ALA A 170 40.13 6.94 -14.57
CA ALA A 170 40.61 8.24 -14.06
C ALA A 170 39.75 9.46 -14.47
N PHE A 171 38.92 9.34 -15.50
CA PHE A 171 37.96 10.39 -15.85
C PHE A 171 36.85 10.53 -14.80
N LEU A 172 36.38 9.42 -14.22
CA LEU A 172 35.31 9.43 -13.21
C LEU A 172 35.79 10.01 -11.88
N THR A 173 37.04 9.73 -11.49
CA THR A 173 37.62 10.29 -10.26
C THR A 173 37.71 11.82 -10.33
N LYS A 174 37.98 12.39 -11.51
CA LYS A 174 37.98 13.86 -11.72
C LYS A 174 36.58 14.49 -11.56
N GLN A 175 35.51 13.76 -11.87
CA GLN A 175 34.13 14.24 -11.77
C GLN A 175 33.46 13.85 -10.43
N GLN A 176 34.11 13.05 -9.59
CA GLN A 176 33.52 12.48 -8.38
C GLN A 176 32.93 13.54 -7.44
N GLY A 177 33.63 14.67 -7.24
CA GLY A 177 33.13 15.76 -6.41
C GLY A 177 31.85 16.40 -6.95
N LYS A 178 31.69 16.51 -8.28
CA LYS A 178 30.48 17.04 -8.92
C LYS A 178 29.33 16.04 -8.84
N VAL A 179 29.61 14.76 -9.11
CA VAL A 179 28.61 13.67 -9.02
C VAL A 179 28.06 13.54 -7.61
N ARG A 180 28.91 13.60 -6.58
CA ARG A 180 28.47 13.54 -5.18
C ARG A 180 27.64 14.74 -4.76
N ARG A 181 28.00 15.95 -5.18
CA ARG A 181 27.19 17.16 -4.93
C ARG A 181 25.82 17.04 -5.60
N ALA A 182 25.77 16.58 -6.86
CA ALA A 182 24.51 16.35 -7.56
C ALA A 182 23.65 15.29 -6.85
N ALA A 183 24.26 14.18 -6.41
CA ALA A 183 23.58 13.13 -5.66
C ALA A 183 22.99 13.65 -4.33
N THR A 184 23.72 14.52 -3.63
CA THR A 184 23.24 15.14 -2.38
C THR A 184 22.03 16.04 -2.63
N ILE A 185 22.06 16.86 -3.68
CA ILE A 185 20.92 17.72 -4.07
C ILE A 185 19.70 16.87 -4.44
N MET A 186 19.91 15.82 -5.23
CA MET A 186 18.85 14.87 -5.59
C MET A 186 18.25 14.17 -4.37
N GLY A 187 19.06 13.77 -3.40
CA GLY A 187 18.61 13.15 -2.16
C GLY A 187 17.72 14.07 -1.34
N VAL A 188 18.15 15.31 -1.13
CA VAL A 188 17.35 16.33 -0.43
C VAL A 188 16.01 16.58 -1.13
N ILE A 189 16.01 16.72 -2.46
CA ILE A 189 14.77 16.90 -3.23
C ILE A 189 13.87 15.65 -3.10
N SER A 190 14.44 14.45 -3.27
CA SER A 190 13.73 13.18 -3.12
C SER A 190 13.08 13.06 -1.75
N PHE A 191 13.82 13.41 -0.69
CA PHE A 191 13.37 13.38 0.70
C PHE A 191 12.18 14.33 0.91
N VAL A 192 12.29 15.59 0.51
CA VAL A 192 11.23 16.59 0.71
C VAL A 192 9.96 16.21 -0.07
N VAL A 193 10.08 15.87 -1.35
CA VAL A 193 8.94 15.48 -2.20
C VAL A 193 8.27 14.22 -1.66
N GLY A 194 9.09 13.23 -1.29
CA GLY A 194 8.62 11.96 -0.76
C GLY A 194 7.89 12.08 0.56
N LEU A 195 8.47 12.82 1.52
CA LEU A 195 7.88 13.04 2.83
C LEU A 195 6.56 13.82 2.75
N ALA A 196 6.51 14.84 1.88
CA ALA A 196 5.29 15.61 1.64
C ALA A 196 4.17 14.73 1.03
N ALA A 197 4.50 13.91 0.04
CA ALA A 197 3.53 13.02 -0.61
C ALA A 197 3.03 11.92 0.35
N ALA A 198 3.93 11.28 1.09
CA ALA A 198 3.57 10.27 2.11
C ALA A 198 2.73 10.88 3.24
N GLY A 199 3.08 12.09 3.70
CA GLY A 199 2.34 12.83 4.70
C GLY A 199 0.93 13.19 4.25
N ALA A 200 0.78 13.73 3.03
CA ALA A 200 -0.53 14.06 2.45
C ALA A 200 -1.44 12.83 2.38
N MET A 201 -0.90 11.70 1.90
CA MET A 201 -1.63 10.44 1.83
C MET A 201 -2.03 9.90 3.21
N ARG A 202 -1.16 10.05 4.23
CA ARG A 202 -1.48 9.67 5.62
C ARG A 202 -2.63 10.48 6.19
N VAL A 203 -2.67 11.78 5.94
CA VAL A 203 -3.76 12.65 6.40
C VAL A 203 -5.07 12.29 5.70
N GLN A 204 -5.05 12.07 4.39
CA GLN A 204 -6.25 11.69 3.62
C GLN A 204 -6.81 10.35 4.10
N LEU A 205 -5.97 9.32 4.22
CA LEU A 205 -6.38 8.00 4.67
C LEU A 205 -6.78 7.99 6.16
N GLY A 206 -6.14 8.81 6.99
CA GLY A 206 -6.51 8.96 8.40
C GLY A 206 -7.90 9.57 8.58
N LYS A 207 -8.25 10.58 7.77
CA LYS A 207 -9.60 11.17 7.74
C LYS A 207 -10.64 10.13 7.29
N ALA A 208 -10.34 9.39 6.21
CA ALA A 208 -11.20 8.32 5.72
C ALA A 208 -11.43 7.25 6.80
N ALA A 209 -10.37 6.76 7.45
CA ALA A 209 -10.48 5.78 8.52
C ALA A 209 -11.34 6.27 9.68
N SER A 210 -11.16 7.51 10.11
CA SER A 210 -11.98 8.12 11.17
C SER A 210 -13.45 8.24 10.78
N ALA A 211 -13.74 8.64 9.53
CA ALA A 211 -15.10 8.74 9.02
C ALA A 211 -15.80 7.38 8.96
N ILE A 212 -15.11 6.33 8.48
CA ILE A 212 -15.64 4.96 8.43
C ILE A 212 -15.95 4.45 9.84
N ASN A 213 -15.02 4.62 10.80
CA ASN A 213 -15.23 4.18 12.18
C ASN A 213 -16.41 4.91 12.86
N LYS A 214 -16.68 6.17 12.48
CA LYS A 214 -17.84 6.94 12.99
C LYS A 214 -19.15 6.52 12.34
N ALA A 215 -19.14 6.18 11.05
CA ALA A 215 -20.33 5.76 10.31
C ALA A 215 -20.88 4.40 10.79
N GLY A 216 -20.03 3.55 11.37
CA GLY A 216 -20.40 2.20 11.79
C GLY A 216 -20.51 1.22 10.63
N GLY A 217 -20.60 -0.07 10.94
CA GLY A 217 -20.70 -1.15 9.94
C GLY A 217 -19.36 -1.58 9.30
N ALA A 218 -18.26 -0.88 9.60
CA ALA A 218 -16.91 -1.29 9.25
C ALA A 218 -15.90 -0.75 10.27
N LYS A 219 -14.77 -1.44 10.41
CA LYS A 219 -13.61 -1.03 11.19
C LYS A 219 -12.48 -0.69 10.24
N ALA A 220 -12.01 0.54 10.26
CA ALA A 220 -10.91 1.00 9.43
C ALA A 220 -9.67 1.31 10.27
N SER A 221 -8.51 0.84 9.82
CA SER A 221 -7.22 1.11 10.46
C SER A 221 -6.15 1.48 9.44
N LEU A 222 -5.23 2.37 9.83
CA LEU A 222 -4.05 2.66 9.01
C LEU A 222 -3.11 1.46 9.07
N GLY A 223 -2.68 0.99 7.90
CA GLY A 223 -1.82 -0.18 7.80
C GLY A 223 -0.34 0.13 7.98
N SER A 224 0.45 -0.94 7.99
CA SER A 224 1.91 -0.93 8.21
C SER A 224 2.70 -0.23 7.11
N GLY A 225 2.13 -0.03 5.91
CA GLY A 225 2.83 0.60 4.79
C GLY A 225 3.29 2.02 5.10
N PHE A 226 2.56 2.76 5.94
CA PHE A 226 3.02 4.08 6.39
C PHE A 226 4.30 3.98 7.22
N LEU A 227 4.37 3.01 8.14
CA LEU A 227 5.55 2.81 8.97
C LEU A 227 6.78 2.49 8.10
N GLN A 228 6.59 1.71 7.03
CA GLN A 228 7.64 1.42 6.06
C GLN A 228 8.09 2.67 5.31
N PHE A 229 7.17 3.53 4.84
CA PHE A 229 7.56 4.82 4.25
C PHE A 229 8.38 5.67 5.23
N TRP A 230 7.93 5.81 6.49
CA TRP A 230 8.68 6.56 7.50
C TRP A 230 10.07 5.98 7.76
N ALA A 231 10.19 4.66 7.85
CA ALA A 231 11.47 3.99 8.03
C ALA A 231 12.39 4.21 6.82
N GLY A 232 11.88 4.08 5.60
CA GLY A 232 12.62 4.33 4.37
C GLY A 232 13.13 5.78 4.27
N TYR A 233 12.27 6.76 4.54
CA TYR A 233 12.67 8.18 4.53
C TYR A 233 13.59 8.55 5.70
N ALA A 234 13.46 7.92 6.86
CA ALA A 234 14.41 8.11 7.96
C ALA A 234 15.82 7.60 7.60
N LEU A 235 15.91 6.44 6.96
CA LEU A 235 17.17 5.91 6.44
C LEU A 235 17.76 6.82 5.35
N LEU A 236 16.91 7.34 4.44
CA LEU A 236 17.34 8.32 3.44
C LEU A 236 17.91 9.59 4.11
N ALA A 237 17.23 10.12 5.14
CA ALA A 237 17.71 11.30 5.86
C ALA A 237 19.10 11.07 6.50
N VAL A 238 19.33 9.89 7.08
CA VAL A 238 20.65 9.51 7.63
C VAL A 238 21.70 9.49 6.52
N ALA A 239 21.40 8.87 5.37
CA ALA A 239 22.31 8.83 4.23
C ALA A 239 22.63 10.24 3.68
N ASP A 240 21.63 11.12 3.59
CA ASP A 240 21.80 12.50 3.15
C ASP A 240 22.68 13.29 4.12
N VAL A 241 22.48 13.15 5.43
CA VAL A 241 23.33 13.80 6.44
C VAL A 241 24.78 13.32 6.32
N LEU A 242 25.01 12.02 6.12
CA LEU A 242 26.36 11.49 5.91
C LEU A 242 27.03 12.07 4.66
N LEU A 243 26.29 12.20 3.54
CA LEU A 243 26.79 12.82 2.32
C LEU A 243 27.12 14.30 2.52
N VAL A 244 26.29 15.03 3.25
CA VAL A 244 26.51 16.44 3.57
C VAL A 244 27.76 16.61 4.44
N VAL A 245 27.90 15.83 5.51
CA VAL A 245 29.08 15.86 6.38
C VAL A 245 30.35 15.57 5.58
N GLU A 246 30.33 14.57 4.72
CA GLU A 246 31.45 14.25 3.83
C GLU A 246 31.79 15.40 2.85
N ALA A 247 30.78 16.11 2.35
CA ALA A 247 30.98 17.26 1.47
C ALA A 247 31.61 18.46 2.19
N PHE A 248 31.43 18.58 3.51
CA PHE A 248 32.06 19.61 4.33
C PHE A 248 33.46 19.22 4.79
N THR A 249 33.71 17.94 5.13
CA THR A 249 35.03 17.48 5.59
C THR A 249 36.04 17.25 4.46
N SER A 250 35.59 17.19 3.21
CA SER A 250 36.46 17.06 2.03
C SER A 250 36.96 18.38 1.46
N ARG A 251 36.60 19.52 2.08
CA ARG A 251 37.16 20.84 1.76
C ARG A 251 38.39 21.12 2.62
#